data_AF-A0A941GUT2-F1
#
_entry.id   AF-A0A941GUT2-F1
#
_cell.length_a   1.000
_cell.length_b   1.000
_cell.length_c   1.000
_cell.angle_alpha   90.00
_cell.angle_beta   90.00
_cell.angle_gamma   90.00
#
_symmetry.space_group_name_H-M   'P 1'
#
loop_
_entity.id
_entity.type
_entity.pdbx_description
1 polymer ?
#
loop_
_entity_poly.entity_id
_entity_poly.type
_entity_poly.pdbx_seq_one_letter_code
_entity_poly.pdbx_strand_id
1 'polypeptide(L)'
;MKTVFLAWQDFNSRRWFPIGKLTYNGIQYQFVYTQGVKNAQKECEFQPLFSFPDLEKVYTSKELFPLFANRVMRRSRPDYKTYLECLNIPQNADEPMAILYRSGGKKATDTFEIFPEPEPDENGLYQLHFFVHGLRYFPDSSLDRVNKLQQNEPLYLVHDAQNHYDPLALLLRTEDNYNVGYCPRYLVDDLHQLIEKNPQKLNLQVERVNPAPTPIQFRLLCNLTAQWDADFQPFSTTDYQPLIN
;
A
#
# COMPACT_ATOMS: atom_id res chain seq x y z
N MET A 1 3.66 4.87 -16.61
CA MET A 1 2.28 5.39 -16.67
C MET A 1 1.75 5.27 -15.26
N LYS A 2 1.24 6.30 -14.58
CA LYS A 2 1.03 6.16 -13.13
C LYS A 2 -0.21 5.31 -12.84
N THR A 3 -0.04 4.19 -12.14
CA THR A 3 -1.15 3.30 -11.74
C THR A 3 -1.18 3.13 -10.23
N VAL A 4 -2.39 3.15 -9.67
CA VAL A 4 -2.68 2.69 -8.32
C VAL A 4 -3.88 1.75 -8.31
N PHE A 5 -3.88 0.79 -7.41
CA PHE A 5 -5.04 -0.03 -7.10
C PHE A 5 -5.85 0.57 -5.96
N LEU A 6 -7.15 0.31 -5.98
CA LEU A 6 -8.08 0.55 -4.89
C LEU A 6 -8.47 -0.81 -4.31
N ALA A 7 -8.09 -1.07 -3.06
CA ALA A 7 -8.62 -2.20 -2.32
C ALA A 7 -9.68 -1.78 -1.32
N TRP A 8 -10.63 -2.68 -1.12
CA TRP A 8 -11.68 -2.59 -0.12
C TRP A 8 -11.48 -3.68 0.93
N GLN A 9 -11.58 -3.31 2.20
CA GLN A 9 -11.64 -4.25 3.30
C GLN A 9 -13.08 -4.45 3.75
N ASP A 10 -13.52 -5.69 3.78
CA ASP A 10 -14.80 -6.06 4.38
C ASP A 10 -14.78 -5.82 5.90
N PHE A 11 -15.88 -5.31 6.43
CA PHE A 11 -15.98 -4.99 7.86
C PHE A 11 -16.01 -6.26 8.71
N ASN A 12 -16.67 -7.31 8.25
CA ASN A 12 -16.93 -8.52 9.04
C ASN A 12 -15.74 -9.48 9.02
N SER A 13 -15.35 -9.93 7.83
CA SER A 13 -14.26 -10.88 7.62
C SER A 13 -12.88 -10.24 7.74
N ARG A 14 -12.78 -8.91 7.65
CA ARG A 14 -11.52 -8.16 7.56
C ARG A 14 -10.67 -8.53 6.34
N ARG A 15 -11.23 -9.27 5.38
CA ARG A 15 -10.58 -9.65 4.12
C ARG A 15 -10.46 -8.43 3.21
N TRP A 16 -9.33 -8.37 2.50
CA TRP A 16 -9.05 -7.33 1.52
C TRP A 16 -9.33 -7.85 0.11
N PHE A 17 -9.87 -6.98 -0.73
CA PHE A 17 -10.12 -7.26 -2.15
C PHE A 17 -9.60 -6.07 -2.96
N PRO A 18 -8.67 -6.27 -3.92
CA PRO A 18 -8.38 -5.24 -4.92
C PRO A 18 -9.60 -5.15 -5.83
N ILE A 19 -10.36 -4.06 -5.75
CA ILE A 19 -11.63 -3.91 -6.48
C ILE A 19 -11.50 -3.03 -7.71
N GLY A 20 -10.47 -2.20 -7.81
CA GLY A 20 -10.33 -1.28 -8.93
C GLY A 20 -8.91 -0.83 -9.19
N LYS A 21 -8.70 -0.32 -10.40
CA LYS A 21 -7.43 0.20 -10.90
C LYS A 21 -7.66 1.61 -11.42
N LEU A 22 -6.91 2.56 -10.89
CA LEU A 22 -6.85 3.94 -11.35
C LEU A 22 -5.53 4.17 -12.07
N THR A 23 -5.60 4.65 -13.31
CA THR A 23 -4.44 4.93 -14.14
C THR A 23 -4.48 6.39 -14.60
N TYR A 24 -3.30 7.02 -14.67
CA TYR A 24 -3.12 8.37 -15.20
C TYR A 24 -2.02 8.36 -16.28
N ASN A 25 -2.40 8.77 -17.49
CA ASN A 25 -1.50 8.79 -18.65
C ASN A 25 -0.82 10.14 -18.90
N GLY A 26 -0.94 11.10 -17.97
CA GLY A 26 -0.44 12.47 -18.13
C GLY A 26 -1.48 13.47 -18.65
N ILE A 27 -2.63 12.98 -19.14
CA ILE A 27 -3.70 13.81 -19.71
C ILE A 27 -5.05 13.52 -19.04
N GLN A 28 -5.36 12.25 -18.80
CA GLN A 28 -6.63 11.82 -18.23
C GLN A 28 -6.45 10.67 -17.24
N TYR A 29 -7.34 10.65 -16.26
CA TYR A 29 -7.56 9.55 -15.34
C TYR A 29 -8.51 8.53 -15.96
N GLN A 30 -8.22 7.27 -15.74
CA GLN A 30 -9.07 6.14 -16.10
C GLN A 30 -9.25 5.25 -14.86
N PHE A 31 -10.50 4.94 -14.52
CA PHE A 31 -10.84 3.96 -13.49
C PHE A 31 -11.60 2.79 -14.12
N VAL A 32 -11.18 1.58 -13.76
CA VAL A 32 -11.84 0.32 -14.10
C VAL A 32 -11.91 -0.55 -12.84
N TYR A 33 -12.95 -1.38 -12.74
CA TYR A 33 -12.95 -2.45 -11.75
C TYR A 33 -11.97 -3.55 -12.14
N THR A 34 -11.42 -4.26 -11.16
CA THR A 34 -10.60 -5.46 -11.34
C THR A 34 -11.43 -6.71 -11.08
N GLN A 35 -10.94 -7.90 -11.45
CA GLN A 35 -11.66 -9.16 -11.20
C GLN A 35 -11.89 -9.41 -9.70
N GLY A 36 -11.05 -8.86 -8.82
CA GLY A 36 -11.21 -8.97 -7.37
C GLY A 36 -12.54 -8.41 -6.84
N VAL A 37 -13.21 -7.52 -7.61
CA VAL A 37 -14.57 -7.09 -7.27
C VAL A 37 -15.57 -8.24 -7.26
N LYS A 38 -15.43 -9.24 -8.15
CA LYS A 38 -16.32 -10.40 -8.20
C LYS A 38 -16.17 -11.28 -6.96
N ASN A 39 -14.94 -11.45 -6.47
CA ASN A 39 -14.69 -12.15 -5.22
C ASN A 39 -15.29 -11.37 -4.05
N ALA A 40 -15.12 -10.05 -4.03
CA ALA A 40 -15.76 -9.19 -3.03
C ALA A 40 -17.30 -9.32 -3.02
N GLN A 41 -17.93 -9.39 -4.20
CA GLN A 41 -19.38 -9.61 -4.32
C GLN A 41 -19.80 -11.00 -3.84
N LYS A 42 -19.06 -12.03 -4.25
CA LYS A 42 -19.40 -13.42 -3.94
C LYS A 42 -19.22 -13.77 -2.46
N GLU A 43 -18.16 -13.25 -1.84
CA GLU A 43 -17.78 -13.63 -0.47
C GLU A 43 -18.33 -12.68 0.58
N CYS A 44 -18.54 -11.40 0.24
CA CYS A 44 -18.87 -10.34 1.20
C CYS A 44 -19.96 -9.38 0.72
N GLU A 45 -20.73 -9.77 -0.31
CA GLU A 45 -21.89 -9.01 -0.82
C GLU A 45 -21.58 -7.55 -1.19
N PHE A 46 -20.32 -7.29 -1.60
CA PHE A 46 -19.87 -5.96 -2.00
C PHE A 46 -20.84 -5.30 -3.00
N GLN A 47 -21.12 -4.02 -2.80
CA GLN A 47 -21.93 -3.24 -3.73
C GLN A 47 -21.05 -2.27 -4.51
N PRO A 48 -21.31 -2.06 -5.81
CA PRO A 48 -20.57 -1.09 -6.61
C PRO A 48 -20.49 0.27 -5.92
N LEU A 49 -19.35 0.93 -6.09
CA LEU A 49 -19.09 2.25 -5.54
C LEU A 49 -20.11 3.24 -6.10
N PHE A 50 -20.67 4.11 -5.25
CA PHE A 50 -21.65 5.11 -5.69
C PHE A 50 -21.14 5.99 -6.84
N SER A 51 -19.85 6.33 -6.84
CA SER A 51 -19.21 7.09 -7.92
C SER A 51 -19.01 6.29 -9.21
N PHE A 52 -19.05 4.96 -9.13
CA PHE A 52 -18.77 4.02 -10.21
C PHE A 52 -19.79 2.86 -10.19
N PRO A 53 -21.08 3.12 -10.47
CA PRO A 53 -22.16 2.16 -10.26
C PRO A 53 -22.15 0.95 -11.21
N ASP A 54 -21.45 1.05 -12.34
CA ASP A 54 -21.38 0.01 -13.37
C ASP A 54 -19.99 -0.63 -13.33
N LEU A 55 -19.95 -1.93 -13.06
CA LEU A 55 -18.69 -2.68 -12.94
C LEU A 55 -17.99 -2.85 -14.29
N GLU A 56 -18.75 -2.88 -15.39
CA GLU A 56 -18.25 -3.16 -16.74
C GLU A 56 -17.99 -1.88 -17.55
N LYS A 57 -17.95 -0.73 -16.87
CA LYS A 57 -17.69 0.58 -17.49
C LYS A 57 -16.25 1.05 -17.26
N VAL A 58 -15.65 1.58 -18.32
CA VAL A 58 -14.43 2.39 -18.23
C VAL A 58 -14.82 3.83 -17.90
N TYR A 59 -14.40 4.32 -16.74
CA TYR A 59 -14.63 5.70 -16.32
C TYR A 59 -13.42 6.55 -16.68
N THR A 60 -13.63 7.68 -17.35
CA THR A 60 -12.56 8.62 -17.71
C THR A 60 -12.86 10.03 -17.20
N SER A 61 -11.82 10.78 -16.87
CA SER A 61 -11.92 12.17 -16.43
C SER A 61 -10.59 12.90 -16.62
N LYS A 62 -10.63 14.20 -16.95
CA LYS A 62 -9.43 15.05 -16.94
C LYS A 62 -8.96 15.39 -15.52
N GLU A 63 -9.88 15.39 -14.57
CA GLU A 63 -9.62 15.64 -13.16
C GLU A 63 -9.67 14.34 -12.35
N LEU A 64 -8.93 14.31 -11.24
CA LEU A 64 -8.95 13.16 -10.34
C LEU A 64 -10.37 12.95 -9.78
N PHE A 65 -10.92 11.75 -9.90
CA PHE A 65 -12.29 11.49 -9.45
C PHE A 65 -12.47 11.83 -7.96
N PRO A 66 -13.65 12.33 -7.54
CA PRO A 66 -13.91 12.72 -6.15
C PRO A 66 -13.60 11.64 -5.12
N LEU A 67 -13.79 10.36 -5.45
CA LEU A 67 -13.40 9.25 -4.59
C LEU A 67 -11.91 9.36 -4.21
N PHE A 68 -11.03 9.57 -5.17
CA PHE A 68 -9.59 9.67 -4.94
C PHE A 68 -9.17 11.06 -4.46
N ALA A 69 -9.75 12.13 -5.01
CA ALA A 69 -9.41 13.50 -4.63
C ALA A 69 -9.67 13.79 -3.15
N ASN A 70 -10.74 13.22 -2.58
CA ASN A 70 -11.05 13.36 -1.14
C ASN A 70 -10.10 12.58 -0.20
N ARG A 71 -9.12 11.86 -0.75
CA ARG A 71 -8.06 11.15 -0.01
C ARG A 71 -6.71 11.88 -0.11
N VAL A 72 -6.64 12.95 -0.89
CA VAL A 72 -5.46 13.81 -0.99
C VAL A 72 -5.66 15.00 -0.07
N MET A 73 -4.70 15.23 0.83
CA MET A 73 -4.75 16.37 1.73
C MET A 73 -4.73 17.67 0.93
N ARG A 74 -5.60 18.63 1.27
CA ARG A 74 -5.61 19.95 0.61
C ARG A 74 -4.36 20.74 0.98
N ARG A 75 -3.72 21.35 -0.02
CA ARG A 75 -2.54 22.23 0.14
C ARG A 75 -2.76 23.42 1.09
N SER A 76 -4.01 23.86 1.26
CA SER A 76 -4.36 24.98 2.16
C SER A 76 -4.34 24.62 3.64
N ARG A 77 -4.19 23.34 3.99
CA ARG A 77 -4.15 22.93 5.40
C ARG A 77 -2.82 23.35 6.06
N PRO A 78 -2.84 23.90 7.28
CA PRO A 78 -1.62 24.33 7.98
C PRO A 78 -0.60 23.21 8.18
N ASP A 79 -1.06 21.96 8.35
CA ASP A 79 -0.25 20.77 8.57
C ASP A 79 0.19 20.06 7.28
N TYR A 80 -0.11 20.60 6.10
CA TYR A 80 0.19 19.97 4.81
C TYR A 80 1.68 19.66 4.62
N LYS A 81 2.56 20.60 4.99
CA LYS A 81 4.02 20.41 4.85
C LYS A 81 4.51 19.26 5.73
N THR A 82 4.11 19.24 7.01
CA THR A 82 4.45 18.17 7.95
C THR A 82 3.90 16.81 7.49
N TYR A 83 2.70 16.80 6.89
CA TYR A 83 2.14 15.60 6.29
C TYR A 83 3.01 15.07 5.14
N LEU A 84 3.43 15.92 4.20
CA LEU A 84 4.33 15.51 3.11
C LEU A 84 5.69 15.00 3.62
N GLU A 85 6.23 15.65 4.66
CA GLU A 85 7.46 15.21 5.33
C GLU A 85 7.29 13.80 5.93
N CYS A 86 6.14 13.51 6.56
CA CYS A 86 5.85 12.17 7.10
C CYS A 86 5.79 11.11 6.01
N LEU A 87 5.26 11.46 4.83
CA LEU A 87 5.18 10.59 3.66
C LEU A 87 6.51 10.45 2.91
N ASN A 88 7.56 11.16 3.33
CA ASN A 88 8.85 11.26 2.64
C ASN A 88 8.70 11.62 1.15
N ILE A 89 7.76 12.53 0.83
CA ILE A 89 7.57 13.02 -0.54
C ILE A 89 8.56 14.18 -0.78
N PRO A 90 9.39 14.12 -1.84
CA PRO A 90 10.29 15.22 -2.19
C PRO A 90 9.55 16.53 -2.44
N GLN A 91 10.23 17.65 -2.16
CA GLN A 91 9.68 18.97 -2.46
C GLN A 91 9.36 19.08 -3.96
N ASN A 92 8.17 19.60 -4.28
CA ASN A 92 7.63 19.73 -5.65
C ASN A 92 7.24 18.39 -6.33
N ALA A 93 7.27 17.27 -5.62
CA ALA A 93 6.76 15.97 -6.09
C ALA A 93 5.39 15.61 -5.48
N ASP A 94 4.63 16.60 -5.01
CA ASP A 94 3.36 16.43 -4.28
C ASP A 94 2.14 16.32 -5.22
N GLU A 95 2.33 15.70 -6.38
CA GLU A 95 1.22 15.39 -7.29
C GLU A 95 0.22 14.45 -6.61
N PRO A 96 -1.09 14.55 -6.92
CA PRO A 96 -2.13 13.74 -6.27
C PRO A 96 -1.83 12.23 -6.26
N MET A 97 -1.36 11.67 -7.37
CA MET A 97 -1.00 10.25 -7.46
C MET A 97 0.15 9.86 -6.53
N ALA A 98 1.15 10.73 -6.34
CA ALA A 98 2.27 10.47 -5.43
C ALA A 98 1.81 10.49 -3.96
N ILE A 99 0.91 11.40 -3.61
CA ILE A 99 0.31 11.45 -2.27
C ILE A 99 -0.54 10.21 -2.01
N LEU A 100 -1.38 9.81 -2.96
CA LEU A 100 -2.19 8.58 -2.84
C LEU A 100 -1.30 7.36 -2.65
N TYR A 101 -0.24 7.24 -3.46
CA TYR A 101 0.74 6.18 -3.36
C TYR A 101 1.37 6.10 -1.97
N ARG A 102 1.95 7.20 -1.48
CA ARG A 102 2.69 7.19 -0.21
C ARG A 102 1.80 7.06 1.01
N SER A 103 0.59 7.62 0.97
CA SER A 103 -0.29 7.69 2.15
C SER A 103 -1.20 6.48 2.36
N GLY A 104 -1.34 5.62 1.34
CA GLY A 104 -2.36 4.60 1.35
C GLY A 104 -3.77 5.12 1.07
N GLY A 105 -3.96 6.44 0.89
CA GLY A 105 -5.26 7.09 0.73
C GLY A 105 -6.28 6.80 1.84
N LYS A 106 -5.81 6.40 3.04
CA LYS A 106 -6.66 5.94 4.14
C LYS A 106 -7.53 7.05 4.70
N LYS A 107 -8.79 6.72 5.00
CA LYS A 107 -9.72 7.60 5.69
C LYS A 107 -10.33 6.88 6.89
N ALA A 108 -10.63 7.63 7.94
CA ALA A 108 -11.33 7.08 9.11
C ALA A 108 -12.80 6.70 8.81
N THR A 109 -13.37 7.24 7.73
CA THR A 109 -14.79 7.10 7.38
C THR A 109 -15.09 5.91 6.47
N ASP A 110 -14.09 5.19 5.98
CA ASP A 110 -14.25 4.06 5.08
C ASP A 110 -13.13 3.03 5.25
N THR A 111 -13.25 1.91 4.54
CA THR A 111 -12.32 0.77 4.61
C THR A 111 -11.54 0.59 3.31
N PHE A 112 -11.24 1.68 2.61
CA PHE A 112 -10.45 1.62 1.38
C PHE A 112 -8.98 1.91 1.63
N GLU A 113 -8.13 1.27 0.85
CA GLU A 113 -6.70 1.52 0.80
C GLU A 113 -6.23 1.58 -0.65
N ILE A 114 -5.29 2.48 -0.91
CA ILE A 114 -4.73 2.71 -2.24
C ILE A 114 -3.25 2.38 -2.20
N PHE A 115 -2.76 1.65 -3.19
CA PHE A 115 -1.35 1.27 -3.28
C PHE A 115 -0.91 1.26 -4.74
N PRO A 116 0.38 1.45 -5.04
CA PRO A 116 0.82 1.58 -6.43
C PRO A 116 0.73 0.23 -7.13
N GLU A 117 0.71 0.25 -8.45
CA GLU A 117 1.35 -0.83 -9.23
C GLU A 117 2.83 -0.44 -9.36
N PRO A 118 3.77 -1.15 -8.72
CA PRO A 118 5.19 -0.83 -8.84
C PRO A 118 5.63 -0.98 -10.29
N GLU A 119 6.51 -0.09 -10.70
CA GLU A 119 7.24 -0.13 -11.97
C GLU A 119 8.73 -0.34 -11.61
N PRO A 120 9.52 -1.04 -12.44
CA PRO A 120 10.96 -1.12 -12.21
C PRO A 120 11.57 0.28 -12.28
N ASP A 121 12.50 0.57 -11.37
CA ASP A 121 13.26 1.82 -11.42
C ASP A 121 14.24 1.84 -12.60
N GLU A 122 14.99 2.94 -12.75
CA GLU A 122 16.00 3.11 -13.81
C GLU A 122 17.11 2.04 -13.78
N ASN A 123 17.29 1.36 -12.64
CA ASN A 123 18.26 0.29 -12.42
C ASN A 123 17.65 -1.12 -12.54
N GLY A 124 16.36 -1.24 -12.87
CA GLY A 124 15.65 -2.52 -12.89
C GLY A 124 15.38 -3.09 -11.50
N LEU A 125 15.24 -2.24 -10.48
CA LEU A 125 14.85 -2.64 -9.14
C LEU A 125 13.35 -2.47 -8.93
N TYR A 126 12.75 -3.46 -8.29
CA TYR A 126 11.43 -3.35 -7.68
C TYR A 126 11.57 -2.51 -6.42
N GLN A 127 10.89 -1.37 -6.38
CA GLN A 127 10.92 -0.47 -5.22
C GLN A 127 9.52 -0.19 -4.68
N LEU A 128 9.37 -0.33 -3.38
CA LEU A 128 8.13 -0.07 -2.68
C LEU A 128 8.34 0.72 -1.40
N HIS A 129 7.39 1.59 -1.15
CA HIS A 129 7.32 2.37 0.08
C HIS A 129 5.98 2.09 0.74
N PHE A 130 6.01 1.74 2.02
CA PHE A 130 4.79 1.45 2.76
C PHE A 130 4.92 1.75 4.24
N PHE A 131 3.82 2.13 4.86
CA PHE A 131 3.73 2.19 6.31
C PHE A 131 3.43 0.82 6.89
N VAL A 132 4.06 0.51 8.02
CA VAL A 132 3.85 -0.77 8.69
C VAL A 132 2.44 -0.86 9.27
N HIS A 133 1.78 -2.00 9.08
CA HIS A 133 0.44 -2.26 9.59
C HIS A 133 0.48 -2.87 10.99
N GLY A 134 -0.61 -2.64 11.74
CA GLY A 134 -0.83 -3.34 13.02
C GLY A 134 0.07 -2.88 14.17
N LEU A 135 0.86 -1.81 14.02
CA LEU A 135 1.79 -1.33 15.04
C LEU A 135 1.12 -1.10 16.41
N ARG A 136 -0.16 -0.68 16.43
CA ARG A 136 -0.95 -0.46 17.65
C ARG A 136 -1.25 -1.74 18.47
N TYR A 137 -1.04 -2.92 17.90
CA TYR A 137 -1.31 -4.21 18.56
C TYR A 137 -0.07 -4.80 19.22
N PHE A 138 1.08 -4.16 19.06
CA PHE A 138 2.33 -4.58 19.67
C PHE A 138 2.51 -3.93 21.05
N PRO A 139 3.29 -4.56 21.95
CA PRO A 139 3.54 -4.00 23.28
C PRO A 139 4.30 -2.66 23.21
N ASP A 140 4.23 -1.88 24.28
CA ASP A 140 4.90 -0.58 24.36
C ASP A 140 6.41 -0.67 24.09
N SER A 141 7.06 -1.78 24.46
CA SER A 141 8.47 -2.01 24.17
C SER A 141 8.78 -2.04 22.67
N SER A 142 7.88 -2.55 21.83
CA SER A 142 7.99 -2.48 20.37
C SER A 142 7.83 -1.04 19.88
N LEU A 143 6.89 -0.27 20.44
CA LEU A 143 6.70 1.13 20.08
C LEU A 143 7.92 1.98 20.46
N ASP A 144 8.46 1.77 21.66
CA ASP A 144 9.69 2.39 22.13
C ASP A 144 10.88 2.04 21.23
N ARG A 145 10.93 0.79 20.75
CA ARG A 145 11.96 0.38 19.80
C ARG A 145 11.81 1.07 18.45
N VAL A 146 10.58 1.16 17.93
CA VAL A 146 10.29 1.87 16.67
C VAL A 146 10.72 3.33 16.75
N ASN A 147 10.47 4.00 17.87
CA ASN A 147 10.87 5.40 18.07
C ASN A 147 12.40 5.61 18.04
N LYS A 148 13.19 4.55 18.23
CA LYS A 148 14.66 4.58 18.24
C LYS A 148 15.29 4.12 16.92
N LEU A 149 14.49 3.56 16.01
CA LEU A 149 14.97 3.12 14.70
C LEU A 149 15.61 4.28 13.94
N GLN A 150 16.70 4.00 13.24
CA GLN A 150 17.40 4.98 12.41
C GLN A 150 17.05 4.80 10.94
N GLN A 151 17.19 5.87 10.15
CA GLN A 151 17.06 5.77 8.70
C GLN A 151 18.09 4.76 8.15
N ASN A 152 17.65 3.95 7.19
CA ASN A 152 18.39 2.84 6.58
C ASN A 152 18.70 1.67 7.53
N GLU A 153 18.16 1.65 8.74
CA GLU A 153 18.29 0.49 9.62
C GLU A 153 17.57 -0.72 8.99
N PRO A 154 18.22 -1.89 8.89
CA PRO A 154 17.62 -3.08 8.31
C PRO A 154 16.42 -3.59 9.12
N LEU A 155 15.41 -4.07 8.42
CA LEU A 155 14.31 -4.85 8.99
C LEU A 155 14.23 -6.20 8.27
N TYR A 156 13.71 -7.20 8.96
CA TYR A 156 13.64 -8.56 8.45
C TYR A 156 12.18 -9.02 8.39
N LEU A 157 11.85 -9.72 7.32
CA LEU A 157 10.55 -10.37 7.17
C LEU A 157 10.56 -11.72 7.90
N VAL A 158 9.46 -12.01 8.60
CA VAL A 158 9.20 -13.29 9.25
C VAL A 158 7.83 -13.78 8.79
N HIS A 159 7.79 -14.99 8.24
CA HIS A 159 6.52 -15.62 7.86
C HIS A 159 5.78 -16.09 9.11
N ASP A 160 4.63 -15.47 9.38
CA ASP A 160 3.72 -15.85 10.46
C ASP A 160 2.70 -16.88 9.95
N ALA A 161 3.18 -18.09 9.66
CA ALA A 161 2.40 -19.15 9.02
C ALA A 161 1.15 -19.62 9.81
N GLN A 162 1.10 -19.31 11.11
CA GLN A 162 -0.02 -19.68 12.00
C GLN A 162 -0.93 -18.49 12.33
N ASN A 163 -0.76 -17.36 11.63
CA ASN A 163 -1.62 -16.21 11.81
C ASN A 163 -3.08 -16.57 11.52
N HIS A 164 -3.96 -16.34 12.49
CA HIS A 164 -5.37 -16.74 12.38
C HIS A 164 -6.16 -15.94 11.32
N TYR A 165 -5.66 -14.77 10.91
CA TYR A 165 -6.33 -13.91 9.93
C TYR A 165 -5.78 -14.06 8.51
N ASP A 166 -4.50 -14.38 8.38
CA ASP A 166 -3.82 -14.49 7.11
C ASP A 166 -2.58 -15.39 7.19
N PRO A 167 -2.64 -16.68 6.77
CA PRO A 167 -1.51 -17.61 6.90
C PRO A 167 -0.30 -17.22 6.04
N LEU A 168 -0.43 -16.23 5.15
CA LEU A 168 0.69 -15.69 4.39
C LEU A 168 1.31 -14.45 5.06
N ALA A 169 0.79 -13.97 6.20
CA ALA A 169 1.23 -12.73 6.84
C ALA A 169 2.76 -12.67 7.04
N LEU A 170 3.33 -11.51 6.68
CA LEU A 170 4.75 -11.22 6.86
C LEU A 170 4.92 -10.17 7.96
N LEU A 171 5.47 -10.61 9.08
CA LEU A 171 5.84 -9.77 10.23
C LEU A 171 7.19 -9.11 9.96
N LEU A 172 7.34 -7.86 10.39
CA LEU A 172 8.60 -7.12 10.36
C LEU A 172 9.24 -7.21 11.74
N ARG A 173 10.52 -7.58 11.78
CA ARG A 173 11.34 -7.56 13.00
C ARG A 173 12.62 -6.76 12.81
N THR A 174 13.16 -6.25 13.90
CA THR A 174 14.50 -5.67 13.96
C THR A 174 15.56 -6.76 14.15
N GLU A 175 16.84 -6.38 14.02
CA GLU A 175 17.97 -7.29 14.29
C GLU A 175 17.98 -7.79 15.74
N ASP A 176 17.65 -6.91 16.69
CA ASP A 176 17.49 -7.20 18.12
C ASP A 176 16.13 -7.86 18.48
N ASN A 177 15.44 -8.43 17.47
CA ASN A 177 14.24 -9.26 17.60
C ASN A 177 13.00 -8.59 18.21
N TYR A 178 12.87 -7.26 18.04
CA TYR A 178 11.59 -6.60 18.30
C TYR A 178 10.70 -6.74 17.07
N ASN A 179 9.46 -7.17 17.30
CA ASN A 179 8.43 -7.15 16.28
C ASN A 179 7.89 -5.72 16.14
N VAL A 180 7.93 -5.17 14.93
CA VAL A 180 7.61 -3.75 14.66
C VAL A 180 6.41 -3.56 13.74
N GLY A 181 5.62 -4.62 13.54
CA GLY A 181 4.37 -4.61 12.79
C GLY A 181 4.40 -5.54 11.58
N TYR A 182 3.40 -5.44 10.70
CA TYR A 182 3.23 -6.32 9.55
C TYR A 182 3.36 -5.58 8.22
N CYS A 183 3.80 -6.30 7.20
CA CYS A 183 3.75 -5.84 5.83
C CYS A 183 2.27 -5.65 5.41
N PRO A 184 1.94 -4.62 4.62
CA PRO A 184 0.61 -4.51 4.03
C PRO A 184 0.22 -5.77 3.26
N ARG A 185 -1.00 -6.26 3.51
CA ARG A 185 -1.49 -7.52 2.96
C ARG A 185 -1.40 -7.62 1.44
N TYR A 186 -1.65 -6.51 0.74
CA TYR A 186 -1.59 -6.48 -0.71
C TYR A 186 -0.21 -6.85 -1.26
N LEU A 187 0.87 -6.68 -0.49
CA LEU A 187 2.24 -7.01 -0.93
C LEU A 187 2.62 -8.47 -0.69
N VAL A 188 1.87 -9.20 0.12
CA VAL A 188 2.31 -10.48 0.67
C VAL A 188 2.59 -11.51 -0.43
N ASP A 189 1.73 -11.62 -1.44
CA ASP A 189 1.90 -12.57 -2.55
C ASP A 189 3.18 -12.27 -3.36
N ASP A 190 3.41 -11.00 -3.69
CA ASP A 190 4.61 -10.55 -4.40
C ASP A 190 5.86 -10.84 -3.57
N LEU A 191 5.84 -10.53 -2.27
CA LEU A 191 7.00 -10.72 -1.40
C LEU A 191 7.32 -12.20 -1.17
N HIS A 192 6.34 -13.08 -1.07
CA HIS A 192 6.61 -14.53 -1.02
C HIS A 192 7.32 -15.01 -2.28
N GLN A 193 6.86 -14.60 -3.47
CA GLN A 193 7.54 -14.95 -4.73
C GLN A 193 8.99 -14.45 -4.75
N LEU A 194 9.23 -13.21 -4.31
CA LEU A 194 10.58 -12.63 -4.26
C LEU A 194 11.48 -13.34 -3.22
N ILE A 195 10.92 -13.69 -2.06
CA ILE A 195 11.63 -14.44 -1.00
C ILE A 195 11.98 -15.85 -1.47
N GLU A 196 11.04 -16.57 -2.07
CA GLU A 196 11.25 -17.93 -2.58
C GLU A 196 12.34 -17.95 -3.66
N LYS A 197 12.37 -16.92 -4.51
CA LYS A 197 13.35 -16.81 -5.57
C LYS A 197 14.75 -16.49 -5.08
N ASN A 198 14.90 -15.42 -4.29
CA ASN A 198 16.19 -15.08 -3.70
C ASN A 198 16.03 -14.10 -2.51
N PRO A 199 16.02 -14.60 -1.27
CA PRO A 199 15.80 -13.75 -0.10
C PRO A 199 16.95 -12.77 0.15
N GLN A 200 18.16 -13.07 -0.32
CA GLN A 200 19.35 -12.20 -0.16
C GLN A 200 19.32 -10.97 -1.07
N LYS A 201 18.45 -10.97 -2.08
CA LYS A 201 18.27 -9.85 -3.01
C LYS A 201 17.10 -8.94 -2.64
N LEU A 202 16.38 -9.27 -1.56
CA LEU A 202 15.35 -8.43 -0.98
C LEU A 202 15.97 -7.66 0.18
N ASN A 203 15.97 -6.33 0.08
CA ASN A 203 16.39 -5.44 1.14
C ASN A 203 15.17 -4.69 1.67
N LEU A 204 14.93 -4.79 2.97
CA LEU A 204 13.90 -4.04 3.66
C LEU A 204 14.58 -3.18 4.73
N GLN A 205 14.29 -1.89 4.73
CA GLN A 205 14.90 -0.96 5.65
C GLN A 205 13.91 0.11 6.10
N VAL A 206 14.23 0.73 7.22
CA VAL A 206 13.57 1.93 7.70
C VAL A 206 13.84 3.06 6.73
N GLU A 207 12.81 3.59 6.11
CA GLU A 207 12.93 4.81 5.32
C GLU A 207 12.81 6.04 6.21
N ARG A 208 11.82 6.02 7.11
CA ARG A 208 11.56 7.13 8.01
C ARG A 208 10.81 6.68 9.25
N VAL A 209 11.23 7.22 10.40
CA VAL A 209 10.45 7.18 11.64
C VAL A 209 9.79 8.54 11.84
N ASN A 210 8.47 8.54 12.01
CA ASN A 210 7.71 9.73 12.37
C ASN A 210 7.29 9.63 13.84
N PRO A 211 7.96 10.32 14.76
CA PRO A 211 7.65 10.20 16.18
C PRO A 211 6.29 10.80 16.52
N ALA A 212 5.83 10.52 17.75
CA ALA A 212 4.68 11.22 18.33
C ALA A 212 4.89 12.75 18.24
N PRO A 213 3.83 13.54 17.98
CA PRO A 213 2.41 13.17 18.01
C PRO A 213 1.85 12.60 16.69
N THR A 214 2.69 12.22 15.72
CA THR A 214 2.22 11.62 14.44
C THR A 214 1.32 10.40 14.70
N PRO A 215 0.18 10.27 13.98
CA PRO A 215 -0.72 9.11 14.12
C PRO A 215 0.02 7.79 13.96
N ILE A 216 -0.37 6.78 14.74
CA ILE A 216 0.37 5.51 14.83
C ILE A 216 0.57 4.81 13.48
N GLN A 217 -0.40 4.93 12.57
CA GLN A 217 -0.31 4.34 11.23
C GLN A 217 0.74 4.99 10.32
N PHE A 218 1.28 6.15 10.70
CA PHE A 218 2.31 6.85 9.93
C PHE A 218 3.68 6.82 10.63
N ARG A 219 3.84 6.07 11.73
CA ARG A 219 5.07 6.15 12.55
C ARG A 219 6.29 5.46 11.95
N LEU A 220 6.10 4.40 11.17
CA LEU A 220 7.18 3.65 10.57
C LEU A 220 6.93 3.48 9.08
N LEU A 221 7.66 4.25 8.28
CA LEU A 221 7.72 4.13 6.83
C LEU A 221 8.92 3.26 6.47
N CYS A 222 8.67 2.25 5.65
CA CYS A 222 9.66 1.31 5.17
C CYS A 222 9.87 1.48 3.66
N ASN A 223 11.11 1.27 3.23
CA ASN A 223 11.47 1.10 1.83
C ASN A 223 11.92 -0.35 1.63
N LEU A 224 11.31 -1.01 0.64
CA LEU A 224 11.68 -2.34 0.20
C LEU A 224 12.22 -2.25 -1.22
N THR A 225 13.39 -2.83 -1.44
CA THR A 225 13.98 -3.01 -2.76
C THR A 225 14.24 -4.47 -3.04
N ALA A 226 13.96 -4.91 -4.26
CA ALA A 226 14.30 -6.25 -4.74
C ALA A 226 14.74 -6.20 -6.21
N GLN A 227 15.46 -7.21 -6.66
CA GLN A 227 15.78 -7.32 -8.09
C GLN A 227 14.50 -7.59 -8.88
N TRP A 228 14.26 -6.82 -9.94
CA TRP A 228 13.18 -7.10 -10.88
C TRP A 228 13.67 -8.08 -11.95
N ASP A 229 13.41 -9.36 -11.75
CA ASP A 229 13.70 -10.37 -12.76
C ASP A 229 12.60 -10.42 -13.84
N ALA A 230 12.95 -10.85 -15.06
CA ALA A 230 12.04 -10.79 -16.23
C ALA A 230 10.75 -11.62 -16.10
N ASP A 231 10.77 -12.67 -15.28
CA ASP A 231 9.66 -13.57 -14.97
C ASP A 231 8.84 -13.13 -13.75
N PHE A 232 9.25 -12.07 -13.04
CA PHE A 232 8.48 -11.50 -11.95
C PHE A 232 7.56 -10.39 -12.46
N GLN A 233 6.27 -10.58 -12.25
CA GLN A 233 5.24 -9.58 -12.51
C GLN A 233 4.47 -9.29 -11.22
N PRO A 234 4.59 -8.08 -10.65
CA PRO A 234 3.82 -7.66 -9.49
C PRO A 234 2.33 -7.78 -9.74
N PHE A 235 1.57 -8.18 -8.72
CA PHE A 235 0.11 -8.24 -8.79
C PHE A 235 -0.41 -9.04 -10.00
N SER A 236 0.28 -10.15 -10.31
CA SER A 236 -0.04 -11.01 -11.47
C SER A 236 -1.24 -11.93 -11.23
N THR A 237 -1.76 -12.03 -10.01
CA THR A 237 -2.95 -12.84 -9.73
C THR A 237 -4.19 -12.26 -10.41
N THR A 238 -5.20 -13.11 -10.62
CA THR A 238 -6.42 -12.74 -11.35
C THR A 238 -7.11 -11.52 -10.73
N ASP A 239 -7.09 -11.39 -9.40
CA ASP A 239 -7.82 -10.37 -8.66
C ASP A 239 -7.43 -8.94 -9.02
N TYR A 240 -6.20 -8.73 -9.50
CA TYR A 240 -5.67 -7.43 -9.91
C TYR A 240 -5.86 -7.15 -11.41
N GLN A 241 -6.25 -8.15 -12.20
CA GLN A 241 -6.51 -7.94 -13.62
C GLN A 241 -7.78 -7.13 -13.83
N PRO A 242 -7.84 -6.26 -14.85
CA PRO A 242 -9.07 -5.54 -15.19
C PRO A 242 -10.26 -6.48 -15.39
N LEU A 243 -11.43 -6.05 -14.93
CA LEU A 243 -12.68 -6.79 -15.15
C LEU A 243 -13.06 -6.80 -16.63
N ILE A 244 -12.77 -5.69 -17.31
CA ILE A 244 -12.99 -5.44 -18.73
C ILE A 244 -11.67 -5.04 -19.38
N ASN A 245 -11.49 -5.41 -20.65
CA ASN A 245 -10.32 -5.08 -21.45
C ASN A 245 -10.43 -3.71 -22.13
#